data_AF-A0A2V7H631-F1
#
_entry.id   AF-A0A2V7H631-F1
#
_cell.length_a   1.000
_cell.length_b   1.000
_cell.length_c   1.000
_cell.angle_alpha   90.00
_cell.angle_beta   90.00
_cell.angle_gamma   90.00
#
_symmetry.space_group_name_H-M   'P 1'
#
loop_
_entity.id
_entity.type
_entity.pdbx_description
1 polymer ?
#
loop_
_entity_poly.entity_id
_entity_poly.type
_entity_poly.pdbx_seq_one_letter_code
_entity_poly.pdbx_strand_id
1 'polypeptide(L)'
;MTAAQVAAQPSRSTPDFGPNVTIFDPATPAATIQSTLDSIFALQESSEFGARRYAVLFKPGTYDVDARIGFYTQVSGLGLSPNDVVIKGGMRADARWRKGNATLNFWRAVENMSVNPAGGFDRWAVSQAAPMRRMHIRGDLVLDDGGWSSGGFLADSKVDGQVRSGSQQQWLTRNSAIGSWAGSNWNMVFVGTDGAPTNSFPDPPYTTIDAAPVIREKPFLMVDRSGAWKVFVPALRSNAEGTTWISGQPRGVARPLSDFIVVKPGTSAVIITPGIYHLDAPLHVTAANTIVLGLGLATLAPDGGVSAIDVDDVDGVTLASLLIEAGPTNSPVLVQIGPSGSSIRHSSNPTLLSDFFVRVGGAGVGRATRSLEINSHDVIGDHLWLWRADHGNGVGWTSNTAANGLVVNGNDVTMYGLFVEHYQQHQVQWNGNGGRTYLFQNEMPY
;
A
#
# COMPACT_ATOMS: atom_id res chain seq x y z
N MET A 1 -16.15 30.32 -5.36
CA MET A 1 -17.44 30.57 -4.68
C MET A 1 -17.19 30.63 -3.18
N THR A 2 -17.65 31.66 -2.49
CA THR A 2 -17.51 31.79 -1.02
C THR A 2 -18.47 30.84 -0.32
N ALA A 3 -17.93 29.85 0.40
CA ALA A 3 -18.70 28.80 1.07
C ALA A 3 -19.17 29.27 2.46
N ALA A 4 -20.48 29.42 2.62
CA ALA A 4 -21.10 29.40 3.94
C ALA A 4 -21.05 27.94 4.46
N GLN A 5 -20.48 27.75 5.65
CA GLN A 5 -20.45 26.47 6.35
C GLN A 5 -21.87 26.05 6.75
N VAL A 6 -22.47 25.17 5.95
CA VAL A 6 -23.53 24.27 6.44
C VAL A 6 -22.81 23.10 7.08
N ALA A 7 -22.95 22.92 8.40
CA ALA A 7 -22.45 21.74 9.10
C ALA A 7 -23.10 20.49 8.49
N ALA A 8 -22.32 19.71 7.73
CA ALA A 8 -22.78 18.47 7.13
C ALA A 8 -23.12 17.48 8.24
N GLN A 9 -24.38 17.02 8.28
CA GLN A 9 -24.80 15.91 9.12
C GLN A 9 -24.06 14.64 8.67
N PRO A 10 -23.53 13.81 9.59
CA PRO A 10 -22.88 12.56 9.21
C PRO A 10 -23.88 11.65 8.49
N SER A 11 -23.55 11.21 7.27
CA SER A 11 -24.42 10.27 6.54
C SER A 11 -24.42 8.93 7.26
N ARG A 12 -25.59 8.50 7.73
CA ARG A 12 -25.80 7.17 8.34
C ARG A 12 -26.09 6.08 7.31
N SER A 13 -26.32 6.45 6.05
CA SER A 13 -26.42 5.52 4.94
C SER A 13 -25.03 5.09 4.48
N THR A 14 -24.93 3.84 4.02
CA THR A 14 -23.75 3.36 3.29
C THR A 14 -23.50 4.27 2.07
N PRO A 15 -22.32 4.90 1.95
CA PRO A 15 -21.96 5.69 0.79
C PRO A 15 -21.91 4.82 -0.46
N ASP A 16 -22.28 5.40 -1.59
CA ASP A 16 -22.11 4.76 -2.89
C ASP A 16 -20.69 4.99 -3.40
N PHE A 17 -19.82 4.01 -3.15
CA PHE A 17 -18.44 3.96 -3.67
C PHE A 17 -18.35 3.41 -5.10
N GLY A 18 -19.49 3.27 -5.80
CA GLY A 18 -19.54 2.73 -7.15
C GLY A 18 -19.50 1.19 -7.21
N PRO A 19 -19.61 0.62 -8.42
CA PRO A 19 -19.90 -0.80 -8.62
C PRO A 19 -18.73 -1.73 -8.28
N ASN A 20 -17.51 -1.21 -8.20
CA ASN A 20 -16.29 -1.99 -7.95
C ASN A 20 -15.97 -2.11 -6.46
N VAL A 21 -16.82 -1.56 -5.59
CA VAL A 21 -16.72 -1.70 -4.14
C VAL A 21 -17.85 -2.58 -3.66
N THR A 22 -17.51 -3.71 -3.04
CA THR A 22 -18.47 -4.59 -2.39
C THR A 22 -18.36 -4.43 -0.88
N ILE A 23 -19.48 -4.20 -0.20
CA ILE A 23 -19.53 -4.00 1.25
C ILE A 23 -20.39 -5.09 1.87
N PHE A 24 -19.82 -5.84 2.81
CA PHE A 24 -20.50 -6.87 3.56
C PHE A 24 -20.75 -6.44 4.99
N ASP A 25 -21.86 -6.90 5.56
CA ASP A 25 -22.21 -6.76 6.96
C ASP A 25 -22.51 -8.14 7.58
N PRO A 26 -22.62 -8.25 8.91
CA PRO A 26 -22.83 -9.54 9.57
C PRO A 26 -24.15 -10.25 9.19
N ALA A 27 -25.10 -9.54 8.56
CA ALA A 27 -26.35 -10.13 8.09
C ALA A 27 -26.22 -10.71 6.68
N THR A 28 -25.15 -10.37 5.94
CA THR A 28 -24.89 -10.96 4.62
C THR A 28 -24.56 -12.46 4.79
N PRO A 29 -25.28 -13.37 4.12
CA PRO A 29 -25.02 -14.81 4.25
C PRO A 29 -23.60 -15.18 3.82
N ALA A 30 -22.91 -16.01 4.60
CA ALA A 30 -21.53 -16.44 4.33
C ALA A 30 -21.35 -17.02 2.91
N ALA A 31 -22.32 -17.81 2.42
CA ALA A 31 -22.29 -18.36 1.07
C ALA A 31 -22.31 -17.28 -0.03
N THR A 32 -23.00 -16.16 0.20
CA THR A 32 -23.03 -15.01 -0.72
C THR A 32 -21.72 -14.24 -0.70
N ILE A 33 -21.13 -14.09 0.48
CA ILE A 33 -19.81 -13.46 0.62
C ILE A 33 -18.76 -14.32 -0.11
N GLN A 34 -18.73 -15.62 0.18
CA GLN A 34 -17.79 -16.56 -0.43
C GLN A 34 -17.94 -16.61 -1.95
N SER A 35 -19.16 -16.71 -2.48
CA SER A 35 -19.37 -16.74 -3.93
C SER A 35 -18.91 -15.46 -4.63
N THR A 36 -19.04 -14.31 -3.98
CA THR A 36 -18.55 -13.04 -4.50
C THR A 36 -17.02 -12.99 -4.49
N LEU A 37 -16.38 -13.41 -3.40
CA LEU A 37 -14.93 -13.50 -3.29
C LEU A 37 -14.35 -14.45 -4.36
N ASP A 38 -14.95 -15.63 -4.52
CA ASP A 38 -14.55 -16.62 -5.53
C ASP A 38 -14.71 -16.07 -6.95
N SER A 39 -15.79 -15.32 -7.21
CA SER A 39 -16.04 -14.70 -8.52
C SER A 39 -15.00 -13.62 -8.85
N ILE A 40 -14.66 -12.77 -7.88
CA ILE A 40 -13.60 -11.77 -8.04
C ILE A 40 -12.25 -12.46 -8.26
N PHE A 41 -11.93 -13.48 -7.46
CA PHE A 41 -10.68 -14.22 -7.60
C PHE A 41 -10.57 -14.88 -8.97
N ALA A 42 -11.61 -15.55 -9.47
CA ALA A 42 -11.60 -16.17 -10.79
C ALA A 42 -11.33 -15.17 -11.93
N LEU A 43 -11.79 -13.93 -11.79
CA LEU A 43 -11.51 -12.86 -12.75
C LEU A 43 -10.09 -12.29 -12.63
N GLN A 44 -9.54 -12.29 -11.41
CA GLN A 44 -8.32 -11.56 -11.07
C GLN A 44 -7.08 -12.43 -10.84
N GLU A 45 -7.20 -13.75 -10.69
CA GLU A 45 -6.10 -14.67 -10.35
C GLU A 45 -4.90 -14.51 -11.29
N SER A 46 -5.15 -14.44 -12.59
CA SER A 46 -4.14 -14.29 -13.64
C SER A 46 -4.26 -12.98 -14.42
N SER A 47 -5.01 -12.00 -13.89
CA SER A 47 -5.27 -10.72 -14.58
C SER A 47 -4.19 -9.68 -14.31
N GLU A 48 -2.93 -10.06 -14.55
CA GLU A 48 -1.75 -9.24 -14.21
C GLU A 48 -1.82 -7.83 -14.79
N PHE A 49 -2.18 -7.66 -16.07
CA PHE A 49 -2.33 -6.34 -16.71
C PHE A 49 -3.79 -5.98 -17.02
N GLY A 50 -4.75 -6.60 -16.32
CA GLY A 50 -6.17 -6.33 -16.53
C GLY A 50 -6.59 -4.94 -16.03
N ALA A 51 -7.66 -4.39 -16.62
CA ALA A 51 -8.20 -3.09 -16.25
C ALA A 51 -9.11 -3.12 -15.01
N ARG A 52 -9.57 -4.31 -14.58
CA ARG A 52 -10.48 -4.46 -13.45
C ARG A 52 -9.76 -4.17 -12.13
N ARG A 53 -10.49 -3.53 -11.21
CA ARG A 53 -10.04 -3.13 -9.87
C ARG A 53 -11.18 -3.45 -8.91
N TYR A 54 -10.88 -3.97 -7.72
CA TYR A 54 -11.89 -4.34 -6.73
C TYR A 54 -11.47 -3.94 -5.32
N ALA A 55 -12.43 -3.42 -4.55
CA ALA A 55 -12.32 -3.30 -3.11
C ALA A 55 -13.46 -4.08 -2.44
N VAL A 56 -13.11 -4.98 -1.52
CA VAL A 56 -14.07 -5.75 -0.72
C VAL A 56 -13.94 -5.33 0.73
N LEU A 57 -15.01 -4.77 1.28
CA LEU A 57 -15.02 -4.13 2.59
C LEU A 57 -15.94 -4.88 3.55
N PHE A 58 -15.45 -5.18 4.75
CA PHE A 58 -16.20 -5.88 5.78
C PHE A 58 -16.52 -4.92 6.92
N LYS A 59 -17.80 -4.69 7.23
CA LYS A 59 -18.21 -3.98 8.44
C LYS A 59 -17.78 -4.76 9.70
N PRO A 60 -17.69 -4.10 10.87
CA PRO A 60 -17.45 -4.79 12.14
C PRO A 60 -18.38 -6.00 12.33
N GLY A 61 -17.81 -7.16 12.64
CA GLY A 61 -18.50 -8.43 12.54
C GLY A 61 -17.63 -9.67 12.61
N THR A 62 -18.26 -10.84 12.51
CA THR A 62 -17.59 -12.12 12.33
C THR A 62 -18.11 -12.80 11.07
N TYR A 63 -17.20 -13.34 10.26
CA TYR A 63 -17.48 -13.87 8.93
C TYR A 63 -16.80 -15.21 8.74
N ASP A 64 -17.55 -16.24 8.35
CA ASP A 64 -17.04 -17.58 8.05
C ASP A 64 -16.74 -17.71 6.55
N VAL A 65 -15.54 -17.26 6.12
CA VAL A 65 -15.11 -17.25 4.71
C VAL A 65 -13.61 -17.54 4.56
N ASP A 66 -13.22 -18.15 3.44
CA ASP A 66 -11.84 -18.39 3.04
C ASP A 66 -11.57 -17.71 1.69
N ALA A 67 -10.99 -16.51 1.74
CA ALA A 67 -10.78 -15.68 0.57
C ALA A 67 -9.42 -15.97 -0.07
N ARG A 68 -9.40 -16.11 -1.40
CA ARG A 68 -8.18 -16.00 -2.21
C ARG A 68 -8.17 -14.64 -2.91
N ILE A 69 -7.02 -14.00 -2.95
CA ILE A 69 -6.87 -12.61 -3.37
C ILE A 69 -5.97 -12.55 -4.60
N GLY A 70 -6.57 -12.22 -5.74
CA GLY A 70 -5.89 -12.07 -7.03
C GLY A 70 -5.33 -10.66 -7.24
N PHE A 71 -4.93 -10.37 -8.47
CA PHE A 71 -4.45 -9.04 -8.85
C PHE A 71 -5.50 -7.95 -8.61
N TYR A 72 -5.04 -6.73 -8.38
CA TYR A 72 -5.83 -5.52 -8.18
C TYR A 72 -7.05 -5.66 -7.26
N THR A 73 -6.89 -6.43 -6.20
CA THR A 73 -7.94 -6.68 -5.22
C THR A 73 -7.44 -6.21 -3.86
N GLN A 74 -8.18 -5.29 -3.24
CA GLN A 74 -8.01 -4.92 -1.84
C GLN A 74 -9.14 -5.54 -1.03
N VAL A 75 -8.80 -6.15 0.11
CA VAL A 75 -9.78 -6.60 1.10
C VAL A 75 -9.52 -5.88 2.41
N SER A 76 -10.52 -5.25 3.01
CA SER A 76 -10.34 -4.44 4.21
C SER A 76 -11.48 -4.56 5.22
N GLY A 77 -11.13 -4.56 6.50
CA GLY A 77 -12.09 -4.39 7.58
C GLY A 77 -12.35 -2.91 7.87
N LEU A 78 -13.59 -2.59 8.20
CA LEU A 78 -14.06 -1.22 8.49
C LEU A 78 -14.15 -0.94 10.00
N GLY A 79 -13.43 -1.71 10.81
CA GLY A 79 -13.28 -1.47 12.25
C GLY A 79 -12.35 -0.31 12.57
N LEU A 80 -12.32 0.11 13.83
CA LEU A 80 -11.21 0.95 14.31
C LEU A 80 -10.02 0.07 14.72
N SER A 81 -10.30 -1.13 15.22
CA SER A 81 -9.32 -2.17 15.52
C SER A 81 -9.46 -3.34 14.52
N PRO A 82 -8.36 -4.06 14.20
CA PRO A 82 -8.44 -5.29 13.43
C PRO A 82 -9.34 -6.34 14.08
N ASN A 83 -9.48 -6.32 15.41
CA ASN A 83 -10.34 -7.25 16.14
C ASN A 83 -11.84 -6.95 16.01
N ASP A 84 -12.23 -5.80 15.45
CA ASP A 84 -13.63 -5.48 15.19
C ASP A 84 -14.17 -6.28 14.00
N VAL A 85 -13.30 -6.78 13.11
CA VAL A 85 -13.64 -7.63 11.96
C VAL A 85 -12.90 -8.95 12.09
N VAL A 86 -13.64 -10.04 12.30
CA VAL A 86 -13.09 -11.38 12.51
C VAL A 86 -13.44 -12.28 11.34
N ILE A 87 -12.42 -12.73 10.61
CA ILE A 87 -12.54 -13.75 9.57
C ILE A 87 -12.23 -15.11 10.18
N LYS A 88 -13.17 -16.04 10.11
CA LYS A 88 -12.97 -17.46 10.44
C LYS A 88 -12.73 -18.22 9.15
N GLY A 89 -11.47 -18.45 8.82
CA GLY A 89 -11.00 -18.89 7.51
C GLY A 89 -9.70 -18.17 7.16
N GLY A 90 -9.51 -17.75 5.90
CA GLY A 90 -8.25 -17.18 5.43
C GLY A 90 -8.42 -15.94 4.56
N MET A 91 -7.35 -15.15 4.46
CA MET A 91 -7.20 -14.01 3.55
C MET A 91 -5.91 -14.19 2.75
N ARG A 92 -5.98 -15.03 1.71
CA ARG A 92 -4.80 -15.70 1.15
C ARG A 92 -4.39 -15.18 -0.21
N ALA A 93 -3.09 -15.16 -0.42
CA ALA A 93 -2.50 -15.17 -1.76
C ALA A 93 -1.68 -16.47 -1.90
N ASP A 94 -1.96 -17.23 -2.96
CA ASP A 94 -1.16 -18.40 -3.37
C ASP A 94 -0.61 -18.16 -4.78
N ALA A 95 0.28 -19.03 -5.25
CA ALA A 95 0.92 -18.91 -6.55
C ALA A 95 0.56 -20.07 -7.49
N ARG A 96 -0.62 -20.69 -7.30
CA ARG A 96 -1.04 -21.86 -8.09
C ARG A 96 -1.15 -21.56 -9.57
N TRP A 97 -1.62 -20.36 -9.93
CA TRP A 97 -1.70 -19.89 -11.32
C TRP A 97 -0.34 -19.90 -12.04
N ARG A 98 0.77 -19.88 -11.28
CA ARG A 98 2.15 -19.96 -11.75
C ARG A 98 2.93 -21.12 -11.14
N LYS A 99 2.25 -22.22 -10.80
CA LYS A 99 2.84 -23.48 -10.31
C LYS A 99 3.78 -23.28 -9.10
N GLY A 100 3.38 -22.43 -8.16
CA GLY A 100 4.13 -22.11 -6.93
C GLY A 100 5.13 -20.97 -7.08
N ASN A 101 5.40 -20.49 -8.31
CA ASN A 101 6.23 -19.31 -8.52
C ASN A 101 5.42 -18.03 -8.23
N ALA A 102 5.70 -17.42 -7.08
CA ALA A 102 5.05 -16.20 -6.62
C ALA A 102 5.72 -14.91 -7.14
N THR A 103 6.77 -14.98 -7.97
CA THR A 103 7.54 -13.78 -8.38
C THR A 103 6.69 -12.68 -9.02
N LEU A 104 5.54 -13.02 -9.60
CA LEU A 104 4.60 -12.04 -10.18
C LEU A 104 3.32 -11.81 -9.36
N ASN A 105 3.27 -12.22 -8.09
CA ASN A 105 2.09 -12.00 -7.25
C ASN A 105 2.03 -10.56 -6.71
N PHE A 106 1.74 -9.61 -7.61
CA PHE A 106 1.73 -8.17 -7.35
C PHE A 106 0.33 -7.61 -7.01
N TRP A 107 0.31 -6.30 -6.73
CA TRP A 107 -0.85 -5.39 -6.75
C TRP A 107 -2.09 -5.90 -6.01
N ARG A 108 -1.97 -6.24 -4.74
CA ARG A 108 -3.11 -6.71 -3.91
C ARG A 108 -2.92 -6.33 -2.46
N ALA A 109 -3.98 -6.19 -1.68
CA ALA A 109 -3.84 -5.73 -0.30
C ALA A 109 -4.82 -6.39 0.65
N VAL A 110 -4.38 -6.61 1.88
CA VAL A 110 -5.26 -6.93 3.03
C VAL A 110 -5.01 -5.95 4.16
N GLU A 111 -6.09 -5.45 4.76
CA GLU A 111 -5.98 -4.40 5.78
C GLU A 111 -7.03 -4.49 6.90
N ASN A 112 -6.62 -4.22 8.14
CA ASN A 112 -7.49 -3.90 9.29
C ASN A 112 -8.53 -4.97 9.64
N MET A 113 -8.11 -6.23 9.75
CA MET A 113 -8.97 -7.33 10.20
C MET A 113 -8.17 -8.41 10.93
N SER A 114 -8.86 -9.26 11.67
CA SER A 114 -8.31 -10.46 12.30
C SER A 114 -8.70 -11.70 11.51
N VAL A 115 -7.78 -12.65 11.41
CA VAL A 115 -7.97 -13.91 10.68
C VAL A 115 -7.69 -15.07 11.64
N ASN A 116 -8.67 -15.97 11.75
CA ASN A 116 -8.57 -17.23 12.47
C ASN A 116 -8.42 -18.36 11.44
N PRO A 117 -7.20 -18.67 11.00
CA PRO A 117 -6.96 -19.67 9.98
C PRO A 117 -7.40 -21.06 10.44
N ALA A 118 -8.28 -21.70 9.66
CA ALA A 118 -8.80 -23.03 9.97
C ALA A 118 -7.70 -24.10 10.10
N GLY A 119 -6.61 -23.96 9.34
CA GLY A 119 -5.45 -24.86 9.38
C GLY A 119 -4.33 -24.43 10.33
N GLY A 120 -4.57 -23.42 11.18
CA GLY A 120 -3.56 -22.86 12.09
C GLY A 120 -2.56 -21.90 11.45
N PHE A 121 -2.59 -21.72 10.13
CA PHE A 121 -1.78 -20.72 9.43
C PHE A 121 -2.54 -20.05 8.29
N ASP A 122 -2.20 -18.80 7.98
CA ASP A 122 -2.60 -18.12 6.76
C ASP A 122 -1.44 -18.03 5.77
N ARG A 123 -1.74 -17.92 4.47
CA ARG A 123 -0.72 -17.87 3.40
C ARG A 123 -0.78 -16.55 2.65
N TRP A 124 0.34 -15.84 2.60
CA TRP A 124 0.52 -14.60 1.85
C TRP A 124 1.73 -14.71 0.92
N ALA A 125 1.62 -15.60 -0.06
CA ALA A 125 2.66 -15.86 -1.05
C ALA A 125 2.67 -14.75 -2.10
N VAL A 126 3.41 -13.68 -1.85
CA VAL A 126 3.39 -12.47 -2.68
C VAL A 126 4.79 -12.00 -3.09
N SER A 127 4.80 -11.05 -4.02
CA SER A 127 5.97 -10.26 -4.38
C SER A 127 5.77 -8.78 -4.01
N GLN A 128 6.34 -7.83 -4.77
CA GLN A 128 6.24 -6.39 -4.54
C GLN A 128 4.78 -5.87 -4.65
N ALA A 129 4.52 -4.69 -4.06
CA ALA A 129 3.21 -4.00 -4.04
C ALA A 129 2.04 -4.87 -3.54
N ALA A 130 2.31 -5.70 -2.53
CA ALA A 130 1.33 -6.58 -1.92
C ALA A 130 1.24 -6.41 -0.39
N PRO A 131 0.84 -5.22 0.12
CA PRO A 131 0.92 -4.93 1.54
C PRO A 131 -0.03 -5.79 2.38
N MET A 132 0.49 -6.26 3.51
CA MET A 132 -0.31 -6.73 4.64
C MET A 132 -0.20 -5.70 5.76
N ARG A 133 -1.31 -5.00 6.06
CA ARG A 133 -1.31 -3.92 7.05
C ARG A 133 -2.36 -4.13 8.12
N ARG A 134 -2.02 -3.80 9.37
CA ARG A 134 -3.01 -3.75 10.44
C ARG A 134 -3.79 -5.07 10.58
N MET A 135 -3.11 -6.20 10.40
CA MET A 135 -3.72 -7.52 10.46
C MET A 135 -3.52 -8.14 11.84
N HIS A 136 -4.43 -9.00 12.27
CA HIS A 136 -4.23 -9.88 13.40
C HIS A 136 -4.39 -11.34 12.96
N ILE A 137 -3.28 -11.99 12.65
CA ILE A 137 -3.25 -13.39 12.26
C ILE A 137 -3.20 -14.23 13.54
N ARG A 138 -4.31 -14.91 13.87
CA ARG A 138 -4.44 -15.76 15.06
C ARG A 138 -3.94 -17.18 14.77
N GLY A 139 -2.67 -17.25 14.40
CA GLY A 139 -1.99 -18.46 13.96
C GLY A 139 -0.63 -18.10 13.36
N ASP A 140 -0.08 -19.04 12.58
CA ASP A 140 1.15 -18.82 11.82
C ASP A 140 0.88 -18.05 10.51
N LEU A 141 1.93 -17.47 9.93
CA LEU A 141 1.88 -16.82 8.63
C LEU A 141 2.97 -17.40 7.72
N VAL A 142 2.60 -17.87 6.53
CA VAL A 142 3.54 -18.42 5.54
C VAL A 142 3.62 -17.51 4.32
N LEU A 143 4.84 -17.16 3.91
CA LEU A 143 5.07 -16.08 2.94
C LEU A 143 5.44 -16.56 1.53
N ASP A 144 5.52 -17.86 1.28
CA ASP A 144 5.81 -18.43 -0.04
C ASP A 144 4.74 -19.43 -0.49
N ASP A 145 4.95 -20.11 -1.62
CA ASP A 145 4.13 -21.25 -2.06
C ASP A 145 5.00 -22.35 -2.68
N GLY A 146 6.20 -22.56 -2.13
CA GLY A 146 7.14 -23.61 -2.53
C GLY A 146 7.97 -23.33 -3.80
N GLY A 147 7.66 -22.30 -4.58
CA GLY A 147 8.49 -21.80 -5.69
C GLY A 147 9.23 -20.51 -5.33
N TRP A 148 9.75 -19.77 -6.33
CA TRP A 148 10.40 -18.48 -6.10
C TRP A 148 9.42 -17.41 -5.59
N SER A 149 9.88 -16.51 -4.73
CA SER A 149 9.09 -15.40 -4.20
C SER A 149 9.98 -14.19 -3.88
N SER A 150 9.49 -12.97 -4.12
CA SER A 150 10.26 -11.71 -4.02
C SER A 150 9.44 -10.57 -3.40
N GLY A 151 8.79 -10.88 -2.28
CA GLY A 151 8.12 -9.92 -1.43
C GLY A 151 9.11 -9.13 -0.58
N GLY A 152 8.68 -8.47 0.49
CA GLY A 152 7.29 -8.19 0.81
C GLY A 152 7.23 -7.29 2.03
N PHE A 153 6.01 -6.96 2.45
CA PHE A 153 5.78 -5.89 3.40
C PHE A 153 4.67 -6.25 4.39
N LEU A 154 5.02 -6.28 5.68
CA LEU A 154 4.12 -6.47 6.81
C LEU A 154 4.27 -5.28 7.77
N ALA A 155 3.18 -4.57 8.05
CA ALA A 155 3.20 -3.41 8.95
C ALA A 155 2.01 -3.33 9.88
N ASP A 156 2.23 -2.71 11.05
CA ASP A 156 1.21 -2.46 12.08
C ASP A 156 0.42 -3.73 12.46
N SER A 157 1.03 -4.91 12.36
CA SER A 157 0.31 -6.18 12.40
C SER A 157 0.74 -7.06 13.56
N LYS A 158 -0.16 -7.96 13.97
CA LYS A 158 0.12 -9.00 14.94
C LYS A 158 0.00 -10.38 14.29
N VAL A 159 1.03 -11.20 14.44
CA VAL A 159 0.96 -12.63 14.13
C VAL A 159 1.21 -13.38 15.43
N ASP A 160 0.17 -14.07 15.93
CA ASP A 160 0.27 -14.77 17.23
C ASP A 160 1.31 -15.90 17.19
N GLY A 161 1.42 -16.57 16.03
CA GLY A 161 2.33 -17.68 15.79
C GLY A 161 3.64 -17.26 15.14
N GLN A 162 4.24 -18.21 14.42
CA GLN A 162 5.48 -18.03 13.69
C GLN A 162 5.21 -17.48 12.28
N VAL A 163 5.96 -16.46 11.88
CA VAL A 163 6.08 -16.06 10.48
C VAL A 163 7.18 -16.89 9.82
N ARG A 164 6.85 -17.55 8.71
CA ARG A 164 7.77 -18.40 7.95
C ARG A 164 8.02 -17.76 6.58
N SER A 165 9.25 -17.31 6.35
CA SER A 165 9.62 -16.66 5.09
C SER A 165 9.55 -17.61 3.90
N GLY A 166 9.78 -18.91 4.12
CA GLY A 166 9.95 -19.87 3.04
C GLY A 166 11.04 -19.41 2.07
N SER A 167 10.75 -19.44 0.78
CA SER A 167 11.67 -19.03 -0.29
C SER A 167 11.84 -17.52 -0.50
N GLN A 168 11.16 -16.67 0.29
CA GLN A 168 11.19 -15.22 0.11
C GLN A 168 12.62 -14.68 0.06
N GLN A 169 12.95 -13.97 -1.02
CA GLN A 169 14.27 -13.37 -1.22
C GLN A 169 14.58 -12.31 -0.15
N GLN A 170 13.62 -11.42 0.11
CA GLN A 170 13.70 -10.37 1.11
C GLN A 170 12.34 -10.13 1.75
N TRP A 171 12.31 -9.41 2.88
CA TRP A 171 11.06 -9.02 3.52
C TRP A 171 11.27 -7.86 4.51
N LEU A 172 10.31 -6.94 4.59
CA LEU A 172 10.24 -5.95 5.66
C LEU A 172 9.06 -6.24 6.58
N THR A 173 9.34 -6.39 7.88
CA THR A 173 8.31 -6.36 8.94
C THR A 173 8.56 -5.17 9.85
N ARG A 174 7.62 -4.22 9.94
CA ARG A 174 7.78 -3.06 10.81
C ARG A 174 6.61 -2.80 11.74
N ASN A 175 6.90 -2.20 12.89
CA ASN A 175 5.90 -1.76 13.87
C ASN A 175 4.85 -2.85 14.14
N SER A 176 5.32 -4.08 14.32
CA SER A 176 4.48 -5.27 14.38
C SER A 176 4.83 -6.09 15.62
N ALA A 177 4.02 -7.10 15.92
CA ALA A 177 4.30 -8.08 16.95
C ALA A 177 4.15 -9.48 16.36
N ILE A 178 5.21 -10.27 16.38
CA ILE A 178 5.21 -11.64 15.86
C ILE A 178 5.57 -12.61 16.97
N GLY A 179 5.00 -13.81 16.99
CA GLY A 179 5.37 -14.83 17.97
C GLY A 179 6.83 -15.28 17.80
N SER A 180 7.22 -15.53 16.55
CA SER A 180 8.63 -15.71 16.16
C SER A 180 8.78 -15.58 14.64
N TRP A 181 10.03 -15.58 14.16
CA TRP A 181 10.36 -15.65 12.75
C TRP A 181 11.17 -16.92 12.44
N ALA A 182 10.93 -17.53 11.27
CA ALA A 182 11.74 -18.62 10.74
C ALA A 182 12.01 -18.48 9.24
N GLY A 183 13.24 -18.85 8.85
CA GLY A 183 13.69 -18.81 7.46
C GLY A 183 14.38 -17.50 7.10
N SER A 184 15.20 -17.56 6.06
CA SER A 184 15.91 -16.43 5.48
C SER A 184 16.35 -16.78 4.07
N ASN A 185 16.53 -15.77 3.24
CA ASN A 185 17.26 -15.91 1.98
C ASN A 185 18.32 -14.81 1.89
N TRP A 186 18.02 -13.65 1.33
CA TRP A 186 19.01 -12.58 1.12
C TRP A 186 18.94 -11.46 2.14
N ASN A 187 17.74 -10.97 2.49
CA ASN A 187 17.61 -9.79 3.34
C ASN A 187 16.26 -9.73 4.10
N MET A 188 16.22 -10.17 5.36
CA MET A 188 15.03 -10.00 6.20
C MET A 188 15.24 -8.85 7.18
N VAL A 189 14.40 -7.83 7.08
CA VAL A 189 14.53 -6.58 7.84
C VAL A 189 13.37 -6.41 8.79
N PHE A 190 13.70 -6.06 10.04
CA PHE A 190 12.75 -5.82 11.11
C PHE A 190 12.97 -4.43 11.69
N VAL A 191 11.90 -3.64 11.83
CA VAL A 191 12.00 -2.27 12.39
C VAL A 191 10.88 -2.05 13.41
N GLY A 192 11.20 -1.90 14.69
CA GLY A 192 10.14 -1.71 15.69
C GLY A 192 9.24 -2.93 15.83
N THR A 193 9.79 -4.13 15.67
CA THR A 193 9.00 -5.37 15.65
C THR A 193 9.25 -6.20 16.90
N ASP A 194 8.21 -6.35 17.71
CA ASP A 194 8.23 -7.23 18.89
C ASP A 194 8.31 -8.69 18.44
N GLY A 195 9.22 -9.46 19.05
CA GLY A 195 9.44 -10.87 18.68
C GLY A 195 10.26 -11.08 17.40
N ALA A 196 10.84 -10.03 16.83
CA ALA A 196 11.84 -10.15 15.77
C ALA A 196 13.09 -10.91 16.25
N PRO A 197 13.79 -11.63 15.36
CA PRO A 197 15.08 -12.22 15.69
C PRO A 197 16.10 -11.11 15.98
N THR A 198 17.10 -11.41 16.80
CA THR A 198 18.22 -10.48 17.03
C THR A 198 18.98 -10.23 15.73
N ASN A 199 19.52 -9.04 15.56
CA ASN A 199 20.35 -8.70 14.41
C ASN A 199 21.53 -9.68 14.27
N SER A 200 21.65 -10.34 13.11
CA SER A 200 22.65 -11.39 12.87
C SER A 200 23.30 -11.33 11.49
N PHE A 201 23.04 -10.27 10.71
CA PHE A 201 23.72 -10.08 9.43
C PHE A 201 25.25 -10.21 9.59
N PRO A 202 25.95 -10.98 8.74
CA PRO A 202 25.47 -11.52 7.46
C PRO A 202 24.73 -12.87 7.51
N ASP A 203 24.83 -13.69 8.56
CA ASP A 203 24.30 -15.06 8.58
C ASP A 203 23.65 -15.48 9.93
N PRO A 204 22.34 -15.77 9.97
CA PRO A 204 21.38 -15.50 8.90
C PRO A 204 21.26 -13.99 8.62
N PRO A 205 20.87 -13.57 7.41
CA PRO A 205 20.84 -12.15 7.02
C PRO A 205 19.62 -11.42 7.59
N TYR A 206 19.58 -11.32 8.92
CA TYR A 206 18.61 -10.56 9.69
C TYR A 206 19.19 -9.20 10.05
N THR A 207 18.51 -8.15 9.59
CA THR A 207 18.76 -6.78 10.02
C THR A 207 17.64 -6.35 10.95
N THR A 208 17.94 -6.12 12.21
CA THR A 208 16.92 -5.78 13.23
C THR A 208 17.21 -4.42 13.84
N ILE A 209 16.25 -3.51 13.74
CA ILE A 209 16.28 -2.15 14.28
C ILE A 209 15.20 -2.04 15.35
N ASP A 210 15.59 -1.58 16.53
CA ASP A 210 14.71 -1.57 17.70
C ASP A 210 13.45 -0.73 17.49
N ALA A 211 13.54 0.43 16.82
CA ALA A 211 12.42 1.33 16.62
C ALA A 211 12.47 2.06 15.27
N ALA A 212 11.30 2.37 14.72
CA ALA A 212 11.18 3.27 13.58
C ALA A 212 11.32 4.72 14.07
N PRO A 213 12.35 5.50 13.64
CA PRO A 213 12.63 6.82 14.20
C PRO A 213 11.47 7.80 14.03
N VAL A 214 10.76 7.71 12.90
CA VAL A 214 9.56 8.49 12.60
C VAL A 214 8.67 7.70 11.65
N ILE A 215 7.39 7.56 11.98
CA ILE A 215 6.42 6.86 11.13
C ILE A 215 5.00 7.35 11.42
N ARG A 216 4.15 7.40 10.40
CA ARG A 216 2.70 7.53 10.51
C ARG A 216 2.07 6.37 9.75
N GLU A 217 1.19 5.62 10.40
CA GLU A 217 0.48 4.55 9.71
C GLU A 217 -0.49 5.10 8.66
N LYS A 218 -0.77 4.29 7.64
CA LYS A 218 -1.67 4.63 6.53
C LYS A 218 -3.08 4.99 7.04
N PRO A 219 -3.71 6.06 6.54
CA PRO A 219 -5.14 6.27 6.76
C PRO A 219 -6.01 5.15 6.17
N PHE A 220 -7.14 4.87 6.82
CA PHE A 220 -8.06 3.81 6.39
C PHE A 220 -9.51 4.18 6.63
N LEU A 221 -10.41 3.59 5.82
CA LEU A 221 -11.85 3.70 5.98
C LEU A 221 -12.33 2.91 7.20
N MET A 222 -13.26 3.48 7.95
CA MET A 222 -13.92 2.82 9.06
C MET A 222 -15.40 3.20 9.16
N VAL A 223 -16.16 2.36 9.85
CA VAL A 223 -17.54 2.61 10.27
C VAL A 223 -17.57 2.54 11.79
N ASP A 224 -17.98 3.62 12.44
CA ASP A 224 -18.08 3.62 13.91
C ASP A 224 -19.33 2.89 14.41
N ARG A 225 -19.44 2.72 15.73
CA ARG A 225 -20.56 2.03 16.38
C ARG A 225 -21.93 2.66 16.10
N SER A 226 -21.97 3.93 15.69
CA SER A 226 -23.22 4.61 15.31
C SER A 226 -23.59 4.42 13.83
N GLY A 227 -22.74 3.72 13.06
CA GLY A 227 -22.89 3.51 11.63
C GLY A 227 -22.32 4.65 10.77
N ALA A 228 -21.63 5.63 11.37
CA ALA A 228 -21.07 6.76 10.63
C ALA A 228 -19.75 6.36 9.93
N TRP A 229 -19.66 6.71 8.65
CA TRP A 229 -18.46 6.47 7.83
C TRP A 229 -17.41 7.54 8.06
N LYS A 230 -16.17 7.10 8.25
CA LYS A 230 -15.03 7.96 8.57
C LYS A 230 -13.76 7.46 7.89
N VAL A 231 -12.78 8.35 7.76
CA VAL A 231 -11.38 7.99 7.53
C VAL A 231 -10.64 8.20 8.84
N PHE A 232 -10.04 7.15 9.37
CA PHE A 232 -9.13 7.28 10.51
C PHE A 232 -7.75 7.68 10.01
N VAL A 233 -7.20 8.74 10.59
CA VAL A 233 -5.86 9.27 10.28
C VAL A 233 -4.98 9.03 11.50
N PRO A 234 -4.12 7.99 11.47
CA PRO A 234 -3.21 7.69 12.58
C PRO A 234 -2.28 8.87 12.89
N ALA A 235 -1.95 9.04 14.17
CA ALA A 235 -1.01 10.06 14.60
C ALA A 235 0.43 9.71 14.18
N LEU A 236 1.25 10.74 13.94
CA LEU A 236 2.70 10.59 13.80
C LEU A 236 3.29 10.02 15.08
N ARG A 237 4.18 9.03 14.97
CA ARG A 237 4.94 8.44 16.06
C ARG A 237 6.43 8.64 15.81
N SER A 238 7.17 8.87 16.88
CA SER A 238 8.64 8.84 16.89
C SER A 238 9.11 7.67 17.73
N ASN A 239 10.26 7.10 17.37
CA ASN A 239 10.81 5.89 18.00
C ASN A 239 9.72 4.82 18.20
N ALA A 240 9.00 4.54 17.12
CA ALA A 240 7.83 3.70 17.17
C ALA A 240 8.23 2.22 17.21
N GLU A 241 7.60 1.50 18.13
CA GLU A 241 7.73 0.06 18.35
C GLU A 241 6.32 -0.54 18.40
N GLY A 242 6.23 -1.81 17.99
CA GLY A 242 4.99 -2.57 18.00
C GLY A 242 3.83 -1.93 17.23
N THR A 243 2.68 -2.58 17.34
CA THR A 243 1.44 -2.11 16.69
C THR A 243 0.88 -0.86 17.35
N THR A 244 0.08 -0.11 16.62
CA THR A 244 -0.67 1.06 17.10
C THR A 244 -1.92 0.70 17.90
N TRP A 245 -2.36 -0.56 17.90
CA TRP A 245 -3.72 -0.94 18.29
C TRP A 245 -3.82 -2.06 19.32
N ILE A 246 -2.74 -2.79 19.61
CA ILE A 246 -2.79 -3.87 20.61
C ILE A 246 -2.90 -3.34 22.04
N SER A 247 -2.25 -2.21 22.33
CA SER A 247 -2.18 -1.59 23.66
C SER A 247 -3.35 -0.65 23.96
N GLY A 248 -4.37 -0.63 23.10
CA GLY A 248 -5.58 0.16 23.28
C GLY A 248 -6.03 0.87 22.01
N GLN A 249 -6.78 1.96 22.20
CA GLN A 249 -7.27 2.76 21.08
C GLN A 249 -6.10 3.42 20.35
N PRO A 250 -6.01 3.27 19.02
CA PRO A 250 -4.96 3.91 18.24
C PRO A 250 -5.07 5.44 18.38
N ARG A 251 -3.92 6.11 18.52
CA ARG A 251 -3.88 7.58 18.52
C ARG A 251 -4.06 8.08 17.09
N GLY A 252 -4.94 9.07 16.90
CA GLY A 252 -5.25 9.63 15.60
C GLY A 252 -6.54 10.42 15.60
N VAL A 253 -6.98 10.85 14.43
CA VAL A 253 -8.22 11.62 14.23
C VAL A 253 -9.13 10.88 13.27
N ALA A 254 -10.37 10.63 13.67
CA ALA A 254 -11.40 10.09 12.78
C ALA A 254 -12.15 11.24 12.10
N ARG A 255 -11.92 11.44 10.80
CA ARG A 255 -12.56 12.48 9.98
C ARG A 255 -13.85 11.92 9.37
N PRO A 256 -15.00 12.61 9.46
CA PRO A 256 -16.23 12.16 8.81
C PRO A 256 -16.03 12.09 7.30
N LEU A 257 -16.66 11.12 6.64
CA LEU A 257 -16.54 10.97 5.20
C LEU A 257 -17.03 12.21 4.42
N SER A 258 -17.89 13.04 5.02
CA SER A 258 -18.33 14.32 4.45
C SER A 258 -17.21 15.35 4.26
N ASP A 259 -16.06 15.18 4.93
CA ASP A 259 -14.86 16.00 4.70
C ASP A 259 -14.11 15.57 3.42
N PHE A 260 -14.50 14.42 2.84
CA PHE A 260 -13.91 13.85 1.64
C PHE A 260 -14.90 13.93 0.49
N ILE A 261 -14.34 14.06 -0.71
CA ILE A 261 -15.11 13.87 -1.95
C ILE A 261 -14.80 12.44 -2.42
N VAL A 262 -15.75 11.73 -3.01
CA VAL A 262 -15.54 10.34 -3.47
C VAL A 262 -15.43 10.34 -5.01
N VAL A 263 -14.25 10.04 -5.56
CA VAL A 263 -13.99 10.01 -7.00
C VAL A 263 -14.54 8.71 -7.59
N LYS A 264 -15.39 8.85 -8.60
CA LYS A 264 -15.74 7.80 -9.56
C LYS A 264 -15.12 8.12 -10.93
N PRO A 265 -14.86 7.15 -11.82
CA PRO A 265 -14.31 7.43 -13.14
C PRO A 265 -15.07 8.56 -13.84
N GLY A 266 -14.37 9.63 -14.25
CA GLY A 266 -14.95 10.82 -14.90
C GLY A 266 -15.37 11.99 -13.98
N THR A 267 -14.92 12.05 -12.72
CA THR A 267 -15.23 13.14 -11.76
C THR A 267 -13.98 13.62 -10.99
N SER A 268 -14.05 14.73 -10.27
CA SER A 268 -12.94 15.26 -9.45
C SER A 268 -13.19 15.10 -7.92
N ALA A 269 -12.17 14.61 -7.18
CA ALA A 269 -11.91 14.71 -5.72
C ALA A 269 -12.17 13.53 -4.72
N VAL A 270 -11.56 13.62 -3.52
CA VAL A 270 -10.48 12.75 -2.98
C VAL A 270 -10.87 11.62 -1.98
N ILE A 271 -11.37 10.52 -2.52
CA ILE A 271 -11.15 9.08 -2.18
C ILE A 271 -11.31 8.43 -3.55
N ILE A 272 -10.30 7.75 -4.04
CA ILE A 272 -10.32 7.25 -5.42
C ILE A 272 -10.82 5.81 -5.40
N THR A 273 -12.05 5.61 -5.88
CA THR A 273 -12.67 4.28 -5.93
C THR A 273 -11.96 3.38 -6.95
N PRO A 274 -12.11 2.05 -6.89
CA PRO A 274 -11.35 1.13 -7.74
C PRO A 274 -11.64 1.39 -9.24
N GLY A 275 -10.60 1.76 -9.99
CA GLY A 275 -10.66 2.04 -11.42
C GLY A 275 -9.33 2.55 -11.97
N ILE A 276 -9.28 2.79 -13.28
CA ILE A 276 -8.17 3.48 -13.96
C ILE A 276 -8.70 4.86 -14.39
N TYR A 277 -7.97 5.91 -14.03
CA TYR A 277 -8.38 7.30 -14.20
C TYR A 277 -7.35 8.02 -15.08
N HIS A 278 -7.77 8.40 -16.28
CA HIS A 278 -6.95 9.19 -17.18
C HIS A 278 -6.93 10.65 -16.77
N LEU A 279 -5.75 11.28 -16.82
CA LEU A 279 -5.53 12.66 -16.40
C LEU A 279 -4.93 13.47 -17.55
N ASP A 280 -5.60 14.54 -17.97
CA ASP A 280 -5.10 15.51 -18.94
C ASP A 280 -4.33 16.68 -18.29
N ALA A 281 -4.37 16.76 -16.95
CA ALA A 281 -3.58 17.65 -16.12
C ALA A 281 -3.27 16.98 -14.76
N PRO A 282 -2.22 17.42 -14.05
CA PRO A 282 -1.88 16.84 -12.75
C PRO A 282 -3.00 17.00 -11.72
N LEU A 283 -3.15 16.00 -10.85
CA LEU A 283 -3.83 16.18 -9.57
C LEU A 283 -2.94 17.07 -8.70
N HIS A 284 -3.18 18.38 -8.75
CA HIS A 284 -2.37 19.37 -8.02
C HIS A 284 -2.89 19.54 -6.60
N VAL A 285 -2.08 19.12 -5.62
CA VAL A 285 -2.39 19.19 -4.19
C VAL A 285 -1.70 20.43 -3.58
N THR A 286 -2.51 21.44 -3.27
CA THR A 286 -2.03 22.74 -2.78
C THR A 286 -2.32 22.98 -1.29
N ALA A 287 -3.18 22.15 -0.68
CA ALA A 287 -3.63 22.33 0.70
C ALA A 287 -2.91 21.38 1.66
N ALA A 288 -2.49 21.91 2.81
CA ALA A 288 -1.94 21.10 3.89
C ALA A 288 -2.98 20.09 4.41
N ASN A 289 -2.51 18.93 4.87
CA ASN A 289 -3.31 17.82 5.38
C ASN A 289 -4.29 17.19 4.37
N THR A 290 -4.16 17.46 3.07
CA THR A 290 -4.94 16.75 2.05
C THR A 290 -4.56 15.27 2.03
N ILE A 291 -5.57 14.40 2.03
CA ILE A 291 -5.40 12.94 1.97
C ILE A 291 -5.96 12.45 0.65
N VAL A 292 -5.10 11.93 -0.22
CA VAL A 292 -5.43 11.18 -1.44
C VAL A 292 -5.36 9.68 -1.15
N LEU A 293 -6.51 9.10 -0.83
CA LEU A 293 -6.65 7.68 -0.50
C LEU A 293 -7.30 6.92 -1.66
N GLY A 294 -6.58 5.98 -2.26
CA GLY A 294 -7.13 5.02 -3.23
C GLY A 294 -7.74 3.78 -2.57
N LEU A 295 -8.70 3.17 -3.26
CA LEU A 295 -9.28 1.87 -2.93
C LEU A 295 -9.06 0.89 -4.09
N GLY A 296 -8.80 -0.37 -3.78
CA GLY A 296 -8.72 -1.44 -4.77
C GLY A 296 -7.64 -1.22 -5.83
N LEU A 297 -6.50 -0.66 -5.43
CA LEU A 297 -5.39 -0.31 -6.32
C LEU A 297 -5.83 0.68 -7.43
N ALA A 298 -6.60 1.70 -7.04
CA ALA A 298 -6.98 2.80 -7.90
C ALA A 298 -5.76 3.35 -8.65
N THR A 299 -5.89 3.47 -9.96
CA THR A 299 -4.79 3.76 -10.87
C THR A 299 -4.96 5.12 -11.51
N LEU A 300 -3.94 5.99 -11.45
CA LEU A 300 -3.91 7.26 -12.17
C LEU A 300 -2.98 7.13 -13.38
N ALA A 301 -3.48 7.48 -14.56
CA ALA A 301 -2.77 7.39 -15.83
C ALA A 301 -2.71 8.75 -16.52
N PRO A 302 -1.59 9.50 -16.43
CA PRO A 302 -1.48 10.78 -17.11
C PRO A 302 -1.35 10.62 -18.62
N ASP A 303 -2.15 11.39 -19.35
CA ASP A 303 -2.14 11.49 -20.81
C ASP A 303 -1.29 12.69 -21.26
N GLY A 304 -0.87 12.72 -22.53
CA GLY A 304 -0.19 13.91 -23.09
C GLY A 304 1.19 14.24 -22.49
N GLY A 305 1.73 13.42 -21.60
CA GLY A 305 3.03 13.65 -20.95
C GLY A 305 2.98 14.60 -19.75
N VAL A 306 1.80 14.82 -19.17
CA VAL A 306 1.65 15.59 -17.92
C VAL A 306 2.09 14.77 -16.71
N SER A 307 2.33 15.42 -15.58
CA SER A 307 2.50 14.74 -14.30
C SER A 307 1.16 14.16 -13.82
N ALA A 308 1.19 13.04 -13.10
CA ALA A 308 -0.01 12.47 -12.48
C ALA A 308 -0.40 13.24 -11.22
N ILE A 309 0.58 13.54 -10.37
CA ILE A 309 0.37 14.23 -9.09
C ILE A 309 1.51 15.22 -8.86
N ASP A 310 1.14 16.48 -8.58
CA ASP A 310 2.05 17.51 -8.11
C ASP A 310 1.59 17.95 -6.72
N VAL A 311 2.50 18.02 -5.75
CA VAL A 311 2.22 18.46 -4.39
C VAL A 311 3.04 19.72 -4.10
N ASP A 312 2.39 20.78 -3.60
CA ASP A 312 3.08 21.99 -3.13
C ASP A 312 3.90 21.71 -1.85
N ASP A 313 4.79 22.63 -1.45
CA ASP A 313 5.60 22.51 -0.23
C ASP A 313 4.77 22.78 1.05
N VAL A 314 3.80 21.91 1.31
CA VAL A 314 2.80 22.03 2.40
C VAL A 314 2.83 20.84 3.34
N ASP A 315 2.43 21.08 4.60
CA ASP A 315 2.43 20.06 5.65
C ASP A 315 1.43 18.92 5.40
N GLY A 316 1.79 17.72 5.82
CA GLY A 316 0.84 16.69 6.20
C GLY A 316 0.05 16.03 5.07
N VAL A 317 0.41 16.26 3.81
CA VAL A 317 -0.23 15.59 2.68
C VAL A 317 -0.05 14.08 2.81
N THR A 318 -1.06 13.30 2.45
CA THR A 318 -0.94 11.84 2.41
C THR A 318 -1.40 11.32 1.06
N LEU A 319 -0.52 10.61 0.34
CA LEU A 319 -0.86 9.85 -0.86
C LEU A 319 -0.81 8.36 -0.48
N ALA A 320 -1.94 7.67 -0.51
CA ALA A 320 -2.06 6.33 0.02
C ALA A 320 -2.83 5.37 -0.89
N SER A 321 -2.30 4.15 -1.05
CA SER A 321 -2.93 3.06 -1.81
C SER A 321 -3.21 3.43 -3.28
N LEU A 322 -2.20 3.98 -3.96
CA LEU A 322 -2.29 4.45 -5.36
C LEU A 322 -1.31 3.69 -6.25
N LEU A 323 -1.75 3.39 -7.47
CA LEU A 323 -0.88 3.00 -8.57
C LEU A 323 -0.83 4.14 -9.59
N ILE A 324 0.37 4.57 -9.97
CA ILE A 324 0.58 5.52 -11.07
C ILE A 324 1.04 4.74 -12.29
N GLU A 325 0.31 4.83 -13.38
CA GLU A 325 0.60 4.14 -14.64
C GLU A 325 1.03 5.13 -15.70
N ALA A 326 2.29 5.06 -16.14
CA ALA A 326 2.81 6.01 -17.13
C ALA A 326 2.09 5.88 -18.48
N GLY A 327 1.67 7.00 -19.06
CA GLY A 327 1.15 7.06 -20.42
C GLY A 327 2.23 6.89 -21.50
N PRO A 328 1.82 6.72 -22.79
CA PRO A 328 2.76 6.47 -23.90
C PRO A 328 3.62 7.68 -24.27
N THR A 329 3.15 8.89 -23.94
CA THR A 329 3.91 10.13 -24.07
C THR A 329 4.76 10.34 -22.82
N ASN A 330 6.06 10.62 -23.00
CA ASN A 330 6.99 10.75 -21.88
C ASN A 330 6.61 11.89 -20.94
N SER A 331 6.36 11.56 -19.67
CA SER A 331 6.22 12.54 -18.60
C SER A 331 7.60 12.88 -18.01
N PRO A 332 8.04 14.15 -17.93
CA PRO A 332 9.33 14.50 -17.33
C PRO A 332 9.44 14.04 -15.86
N VAL A 333 8.34 14.14 -15.11
CA VAL A 333 8.17 13.61 -13.75
C VAL A 333 6.74 13.09 -13.65
N LEU A 334 6.52 11.84 -13.23
CA LEU A 334 5.16 11.35 -12.99
C LEU A 334 4.57 11.88 -11.69
N VAL A 335 5.38 11.95 -10.63
CA VAL A 335 4.94 12.37 -9.30
C VAL A 335 5.99 13.29 -8.69
N GLN A 336 5.57 14.49 -8.31
CA GLN A 336 6.44 15.47 -7.69
C GLN A 336 5.93 15.87 -6.30
N ILE A 337 6.78 15.68 -5.28
CA ILE A 337 6.51 16.09 -3.90
C ILE A 337 7.33 17.32 -3.56
N GLY A 338 6.68 18.48 -3.59
CA GLY A 338 7.30 19.79 -3.45
C GLY A 338 7.88 20.31 -4.78
N PRO A 339 7.78 21.63 -5.05
CA PRO A 339 8.47 22.26 -6.15
C PRO A 339 10.01 22.16 -6.00
N SER A 340 10.74 22.24 -7.12
CA SER A 340 12.20 22.34 -7.06
C SER A 340 12.61 23.56 -6.23
N GLY A 341 13.58 23.38 -5.33
CA GLY A 341 13.99 24.42 -4.38
C GLY A 341 13.19 24.46 -3.07
N SER A 342 12.29 23.50 -2.82
CA SER A 342 11.69 23.29 -1.49
C SER A 342 12.75 23.32 -0.39
N SER A 343 12.46 24.08 0.67
CA SER A 343 13.40 24.30 1.78
C SER A 343 12.71 24.31 3.16
N ILE A 344 11.38 24.18 3.19
CA ILE A 344 10.60 24.18 4.43
C ILE A 344 10.77 22.82 5.12
N ARG A 345 10.84 22.84 6.46
CA ARG A 345 10.82 21.64 7.30
C ARG A 345 9.40 21.26 7.65
N HIS A 346 9.07 19.99 7.48
CA HIS A 346 7.76 19.41 7.76
C HIS A 346 7.81 18.37 8.89
N SER A 347 8.90 18.32 9.67
CA SER A 347 9.15 17.31 10.72
C SER A 347 8.01 17.03 11.70
N SER A 348 7.18 18.02 12.03
CA SER A 348 6.03 17.85 12.94
C SER A 348 4.78 17.25 12.28
N ASN A 349 4.69 17.38 10.95
CA ASN A 349 3.57 16.90 10.15
C ASN A 349 4.04 16.63 8.71
N PRO A 350 4.83 15.58 8.48
CA PRO A 350 5.44 15.33 7.18
C PRO A 350 4.40 14.84 6.16
N THR A 351 4.74 15.03 4.89
CA THR A 351 4.03 14.35 3.80
C THR A 351 4.32 12.83 3.86
N LEU A 352 3.27 12.03 3.69
CA LEU A 352 3.32 10.56 3.74
C LEU A 352 2.97 9.97 2.37
N LEU A 353 3.81 9.09 1.86
CA LEU A 353 3.51 8.18 0.75
C LEU A 353 3.38 6.77 1.32
N SER A 354 2.22 6.13 1.22
CA SER A 354 2.01 4.80 1.81
C SER A 354 1.30 3.83 0.86
N ASP A 355 1.88 2.66 0.59
CA ASP A 355 1.42 1.79 -0.50
C ASP A 355 1.32 2.55 -1.82
N PHE A 356 2.43 3.17 -2.20
CA PHE A 356 2.51 4.05 -3.35
C PHE A 356 3.35 3.40 -4.44
N PHE A 357 2.72 3.13 -5.58
CA PHE A 357 3.31 2.31 -6.63
C PHE A 357 3.37 3.07 -7.95
N VAL A 358 4.41 2.83 -8.74
CA VAL A 358 4.54 3.35 -10.10
C VAL A 358 4.85 2.21 -11.05
N ARG A 359 4.18 2.19 -12.19
CA ARG A 359 4.44 1.29 -13.30
C ARG A 359 4.74 2.07 -14.58
N VAL A 360 5.85 1.75 -15.23
CA VAL A 360 6.23 2.28 -16.54
C VAL A 360 6.31 1.15 -17.57
N GLY A 361 5.22 0.94 -18.31
CA GLY A 361 5.07 -0.16 -19.29
C GLY A 361 4.27 -1.36 -18.76
N GLY A 362 4.30 -2.49 -19.46
CA GLY A 362 3.69 -3.77 -19.06
C GLY A 362 2.23 -3.91 -19.52
N ALA A 363 1.37 -2.92 -19.26
CA ALA A 363 -0.01 -2.86 -19.76
C ALA A 363 -0.14 -2.16 -21.14
N GLY A 364 1.00 -1.82 -21.76
CA GLY A 364 1.10 -0.94 -22.92
C GLY A 364 2.41 -0.17 -22.88
N VAL A 365 2.63 0.73 -23.84
CA VAL A 365 3.79 1.63 -23.79
C VAL A 365 3.56 2.68 -22.71
N GLY A 366 4.48 2.76 -21.74
CA GLY A 366 4.51 3.81 -20.73
C GLY A 366 5.90 4.44 -20.68
N ARG A 367 6.00 5.77 -20.55
CA ARG A 367 7.29 6.48 -20.55
C ARG A 367 7.33 7.59 -19.50
N ALA A 368 8.44 7.67 -18.78
CA ALA A 368 8.68 8.75 -17.84
C ALA A 368 10.17 9.02 -17.68
N THR A 369 10.62 10.26 -17.59
CA THR A 369 12.03 10.53 -17.29
C THR A 369 12.35 10.23 -15.83
N ARG A 370 11.47 10.63 -14.91
CA ARG A 370 11.54 10.32 -13.48
C ARG A 370 10.18 9.83 -12.99
N SER A 371 10.16 8.74 -12.24
CA SER A 371 8.90 8.21 -11.69
C SER A 371 8.47 8.96 -10.44
N LEU A 372 9.39 9.21 -9.51
CA LEU A 372 9.11 9.96 -8.28
C LEU A 372 10.24 10.94 -7.99
N GLU A 373 9.90 12.21 -7.82
CA GLU A 373 10.80 13.26 -7.35
C GLU A 373 10.32 13.82 -6.01
N ILE A 374 11.20 13.82 -5.02
CA ILE A 374 10.92 14.31 -3.66
C ILE A 374 11.83 15.50 -3.36
N ASN A 375 11.25 16.69 -3.36
CA ASN A 375 11.91 17.94 -3.05
C ASN A 375 11.64 18.39 -1.60
N SER A 376 10.42 18.20 -1.10
CA SER A 376 10.05 18.55 0.28
C SER A 376 10.90 17.77 1.30
N HIS A 377 11.25 18.44 2.40
CA HIS A 377 11.99 17.83 3.50
C HIS A 377 11.06 16.95 4.37
N ASP A 378 11.65 16.05 5.16
CA ASP A 378 10.96 15.20 6.14
C ASP A 378 9.95 14.18 5.57
N VAL A 379 9.83 14.04 4.24
CA VAL A 379 8.88 13.11 3.62
C VAL A 379 9.09 11.68 4.12
N ILE A 380 7.99 11.02 4.44
CA ILE A 380 7.98 9.60 4.82
C ILE A 380 7.44 8.80 3.64
N GLY A 381 8.27 7.94 3.06
CA GLY A 381 7.84 6.88 2.17
C GLY A 381 7.73 5.56 2.93
N ASP A 382 6.59 4.90 2.80
CA ASP A 382 6.25 3.71 3.56
C ASP A 382 5.58 2.66 2.66
N HIS A 383 6.39 1.72 2.16
CA HIS A 383 6.07 0.76 1.11
C HIS A 383 5.89 1.43 -0.26
N LEU A 384 7.00 1.53 -0.99
CA LEU A 384 7.03 2.06 -2.35
C LEU A 384 7.54 0.98 -3.30
N TRP A 385 6.87 0.84 -4.44
CA TRP A 385 7.41 0.08 -5.57
C TRP A 385 7.39 0.91 -6.83
N LEU A 386 8.57 1.27 -7.31
CA LEU A 386 8.74 2.02 -8.55
C LEU A 386 9.31 1.03 -9.57
N TRP A 387 8.50 0.67 -10.56
CA TRP A 387 8.81 -0.42 -11.47
C TRP A 387 8.77 0.04 -12.92
N ARG A 388 9.93 0.07 -13.57
CA ARG A 388 9.98 0.06 -15.03
C ARG A 388 9.77 -1.38 -15.47
N ALA A 389 8.71 -1.63 -16.24
CA ALA A 389 8.32 -3.00 -16.55
C ALA A 389 9.43 -3.79 -17.27
N ASP A 390 9.74 -4.98 -16.76
CA ASP A 390 10.65 -5.96 -17.37
C ASP A 390 9.91 -6.98 -18.26
N HIS A 391 8.58 -7.08 -18.13
CA HIS A 391 7.73 -7.97 -18.92
C HIS A 391 6.34 -7.37 -19.19
N GLY A 392 5.59 -8.02 -20.09
CA GLY A 392 4.28 -7.56 -20.56
C GLY A 392 4.34 -6.84 -21.90
N ASN A 393 3.28 -6.12 -22.25
CA ASN A 393 3.18 -5.36 -23.48
C ASN A 393 3.92 -4.01 -23.36
N GLY A 394 4.49 -3.52 -24.47
CA GLY A 394 5.14 -2.21 -24.54
C GLY A 394 6.50 -2.14 -23.82
N VAL A 395 7.09 -3.29 -23.49
CA VAL A 395 8.39 -3.38 -22.81
C VAL A 395 9.54 -3.52 -23.81
N GLY A 396 10.64 -2.82 -23.53
CA GLY A 396 11.87 -2.86 -24.30
C GLY A 396 12.72 -1.63 -24.03
N TRP A 397 14.02 -1.71 -24.31
CA TRP A 397 14.97 -0.63 -24.03
C TRP A 397 14.55 0.74 -24.60
N THR A 398 13.91 0.76 -25.78
CA THR A 398 13.40 1.97 -26.44
C THR A 398 11.88 2.11 -26.37
N SER A 399 11.18 1.14 -25.81
CA SER A 399 9.71 1.11 -25.74
C SER A 399 9.22 1.85 -24.50
N ASN A 400 9.46 1.29 -23.31
CA ASN A 400 9.06 1.87 -22.03
C ASN A 400 10.23 2.61 -21.35
N THR A 401 10.74 3.64 -22.01
CA THR A 401 11.91 4.38 -21.52
C THR A 401 11.64 5.01 -20.16
N ALA A 402 12.51 4.74 -19.19
CA ALA A 402 12.52 5.46 -17.93
C ALA A 402 13.93 5.62 -17.36
N ALA A 403 14.35 6.87 -17.16
CA ALA A 403 15.73 7.15 -16.77
C ALA A 403 15.96 6.86 -15.29
N ASN A 404 15.21 7.49 -14.39
CA ASN A 404 15.39 7.34 -12.95
C ASN A 404 14.10 6.95 -12.23
N GLY A 405 14.20 6.04 -11.25
CA GLY A 405 13.05 5.63 -10.45
C GLY A 405 12.71 6.67 -9.41
N LEU A 406 13.60 6.85 -8.45
CA LEU A 406 13.46 7.81 -7.36
C LEU A 406 14.58 8.86 -7.41
N VAL A 407 14.21 10.13 -7.33
CA VAL A 407 15.13 11.24 -7.08
C VAL A 407 14.75 11.94 -5.77
N VAL A 408 15.65 11.92 -4.77
CA VAL A 408 15.43 12.57 -3.47
C VAL A 408 16.33 13.78 -3.33
N ASN A 409 15.74 14.97 -3.39
CA ASN A 409 16.42 16.24 -3.16
C ASN A 409 16.19 16.77 -1.73
N GLY A 410 15.06 16.41 -1.11
CA GLY A 410 14.70 16.83 0.23
C GLY A 410 15.61 16.25 1.33
N ASN A 411 15.84 17.02 2.39
CA ASN A 411 16.57 16.58 3.58
C ASN A 411 15.68 15.77 4.53
N ASP A 412 16.27 14.84 5.27
CA ASP A 412 15.65 13.98 6.29
C ASP A 412 14.44 13.16 5.81
N VAL A 413 14.44 12.82 4.53
CA VAL A 413 13.48 11.88 3.95
C VAL A 413 13.73 10.48 4.53
N THR A 414 12.66 9.81 4.95
CA THR A 414 12.73 8.46 5.54
C THR A 414 11.92 7.47 4.69
N MET A 415 12.54 6.35 4.33
CA MET A 415 11.94 5.30 3.50
C MET A 415 11.90 3.97 4.24
N TYR A 416 10.74 3.33 4.29
CA TYR A 416 10.55 1.96 4.77
C TYR A 416 10.04 1.10 3.63
N GLY A 417 10.74 0.01 3.29
CA GLY A 417 10.31 -0.91 2.25
C GLY A 417 10.35 -0.25 0.87
N LEU A 418 11.54 0.11 0.42
CA LEU A 418 11.78 0.76 -0.86
C LEU A 418 12.16 -0.29 -1.91
N PHE A 419 11.34 -0.45 -2.94
CA PHE A 419 11.56 -1.36 -4.05
C PHE A 419 11.66 -0.53 -5.34
N VAL A 420 12.80 -0.55 -6.04
CA VAL A 420 12.98 0.25 -7.27
C VAL A 420 13.75 -0.52 -8.32
N GLU A 421 13.13 -0.75 -9.48
CA GLU A 421 13.60 -1.77 -10.41
C GLU A 421 13.62 -1.33 -11.88
N HIS A 422 14.65 -1.82 -12.57
CA HIS A 422 14.85 -1.82 -14.02
C HIS A 422 14.91 -0.45 -14.72
N TYR A 423 15.14 0.66 -14.01
CA TYR A 423 15.37 1.96 -14.62
C TYR A 423 16.67 1.99 -15.44
N GLN A 424 16.70 2.80 -16.50
CA GLN A 424 17.80 2.81 -17.49
C GLN A 424 19.06 3.52 -16.98
N GLN A 425 18.92 4.43 -16.01
CA GLN A 425 20.02 5.09 -15.33
C GLN A 425 20.02 4.67 -13.85
N HIS A 426 19.55 5.52 -12.94
CA HIS A 426 19.58 5.24 -11.51
C HIS A 426 18.23 4.68 -11.02
N GLN A 427 18.27 3.54 -10.33
CA GLN A 427 17.12 3.07 -9.57
C GLN A 427 16.73 4.15 -8.54
N VAL A 428 17.71 4.58 -7.75
CA VAL A 428 17.58 5.66 -6.77
C VAL A 428 18.75 6.63 -6.90
N GLN A 429 18.45 7.93 -6.92
CA GLN A 429 19.41 9.01 -6.76
C GLN A 429 19.04 9.82 -5.51
N TRP A 430 19.97 9.91 -4.56
CA TRP A 430 19.75 10.59 -3.28
C TRP A 430 20.72 11.77 -3.12
N ASN A 431 20.19 12.98 -3.22
CA ASN A 431 20.94 14.24 -3.15
C ASN A 431 20.78 14.95 -1.79
N GLY A 432 19.67 14.74 -1.09
CA GLY A 432 19.38 15.37 0.21
C GLY A 432 20.15 14.75 1.38
N ASN A 433 20.38 15.52 2.44
CA ASN A 433 21.10 15.09 3.65
C ASN A 433 20.17 14.40 4.65
N GLY A 434 20.75 13.63 5.59
CA GLY A 434 20.00 13.05 6.72
C GLY A 434 19.01 11.94 6.35
N GLY A 435 19.01 11.50 5.09
CA GLY A 435 18.12 10.46 4.58
C GLY A 435 18.31 9.12 5.29
N ARG A 436 17.23 8.35 5.44
CA ARG A 436 17.25 7.01 6.03
C ARG A 436 16.44 6.05 5.16
N THR A 437 16.97 4.86 4.92
CA THR A 437 16.28 3.79 4.19
C THR A 437 16.35 2.49 4.99
N TYR A 438 15.19 1.89 5.24
CA TYR A 438 15.04 0.61 5.93
C TYR A 438 14.45 -0.40 4.94
N LEU A 439 15.28 -1.38 4.56
CA LEU A 439 15.11 -2.24 3.39
C LEU A 439 15.09 -1.47 2.07
N PHE A 440 16.07 -1.79 1.22
CA PHE A 440 16.08 -1.45 -0.19
C PHE A 440 16.21 -2.73 -1.00
N GLN A 441 15.33 -2.89 -1.97
CA GLN A 441 15.39 -3.94 -2.97
C GLN A 441 15.45 -3.30 -4.35
N ASN A 442 16.30 -3.86 -5.21
CA ASN A 442 16.43 -3.40 -6.58
C ASN A 442 16.82 -4.54 -7.51
N GLU A 443 16.48 -4.36 -8.78
CA GLU A 443 17.02 -5.12 -9.89
C GLU A 443 17.44 -4.18 -11.02
N MET A 444 18.50 -4.56 -11.73
CA MET A 444 18.96 -3.82 -12.92
C MET A 444 18.07 -4.19 -14.12
N PRO A 445 17.97 -3.33 -15.16
CA PRO A 445 17.25 -3.70 -16.37
C PRO A 445 17.89 -4.92 -17.03
N TYR A 446 17.07 -5.89 -17.46
CA TYR A 446 17.50 -7.12 -18.12
C TYR A 446 17.92 -6.92 -19.58
#